data_AF-A0AAJ1X6S3-F1
#
_entry.id   AF-A0AAJ1X6S3-F1
#
_cell.length_a   1.000
_cell.length_b   1.000
_cell.length_c   1.000
_cell.angle_alpha   90.00
_cell.angle_beta   90.00
_cell.angle_gamma   90.00
#
_symmetry.space_group_name_H-M   'P 1'
#
loop_
_entity.id
_entity.type
_entity.pdbx_description
1 polymer ?
#
loop_
_entity_poly.entity_id
_entity_poly.type
_entity_poly.pdbx_seq_one_letter_code
_entity_poly.pdbx_strand_id
1 'polypeptide(L)'
;MDFWRASLEYCRNFNVLTHGGLRRRSGTRFIAEVADSNQYTRLLPFRFSEEQSYVLAFNGGGTLRFFSERAVVGSPYQISHPYSAGELKRLSYTQFNDVAYIANKNYAPRRLSRMGDTNWSLSEAVFQDGPYMDQDIESGTTLQPASTGSASIASFNSNNG
;
A
#
# COMPACT_ATOMS: atom_id res chain seq x y z
N MET A 1 -25.20 31.35 -32.30
CA MET A 1 -25.96 30.58 -31.31
C MET A 1 -25.03 30.38 -30.14
N ASP A 2 -25.07 31.29 -29.16
CA ASP A 2 -24.14 31.29 -28.03
C ASP A 2 -24.66 30.33 -26.96
N PHE A 3 -24.03 29.16 -26.86
CA PHE A 3 -24.45 28.07 -25.98
C PHE A 3 -24.15 28.33 -24.48
N TRP A 4 -23.72 29.54 -24.09
CA TRP A 4 -23.24 29.84 -22.73
C TRP A 4 -23.52 31.28 -22.28
N ARG A 5 -24.81 31.62 -22.11
CA ARG A 5 -25.22 32.93 -21.55
C ARG A 5 -24.80 33.16 -20.09
N ALA A 6 -24.42 32.12 -19.35
CA ALA A 6 -23.85 32.22 -18.01
C ALA A 6 -22.84 31.09 -17.79
N SER A 7 -21.57 31.43 -17.54
CA SER A 7 -20.50 30.51 -17.16
C SER A 7 -19.92 30.92 -15.82
N LEU A 8 -19.45 29.93 -15.04
CA LEU A 8 -18.90 30.15 -13.70
C LEU A 8 -17.38 29.99 -13.77
N GLU A 9 -16.66 31.11 -13.77
CA GLU A 9 -15.19 31.12 -13.82
C GLU A 9 -14.56 30.70 -12.49
N TYR A 10 -15.14 31.10 -11.36
CA TYR A 10 -14.60 30.80 -10.04
C TYR A 10 -15.72 30.45 -9.04
N CYS A 11 -15.59 29.29 -8.39
CA CYS A 11 -16.53 28.79 -7.41
C CYS A 11 -15.80 28.29 -6.17
N ARG A 12 -16.08 28.88 -5.00
CA ARG A 12 -15.45 28.48 -3.73
C ARG A 12 -16.49 28.08 -2.71
N ASN A 13 -16.33 26.89 -2.11
CA ASN A 13 -17.21 26.35 -1.08
C ASN A 13 -18.68 26.18 -1.50
N PHE A 14 -18.94 25.90 -2.78
CA PHE A 14 -20.25 25.49 -3.29
C PHE A 14 -20.14 24.18 -4.07
N ASN A 15 -21.23 23.41 -4.07
CA ASN A 15 -21.46 22.27 -4.95
C ASN A 15 -22.40 22.70 -6.07
N VAL A 16 -22.02 22.42 -7.32
CA VAL A 16 -22.86 22.67 -8.50
C VAL A 16 -23.90 21.56 -8.61
N LEU A 17 -25.17 21.93 -8.81
CA LEU A 17 -26.26 20.97 -9.00
C LEU A 17 -26.43 20.68 -10.50
N THR A 18 -26.77 19.43 -10.84
CA THR A 18 -26.97 18.98 -12.23
C THR A 18 -28.12 19.71 -12.94
N HIS A 19 -29.12 20.18 -12.18
CA HIS A 19 -30.28 20.91 -12.71
C HIS A 19 -30.10 22.45 -12.70
N GLY A 20 -28.87 22.93 -12.44
CA GLY A 20 -28.57 24.36 -12.35
C GLY A 20 -28.62 24.89 -10.91
N GLY A 21 -27.88 25.98 -10.67
CA GLY A 21 -27.73 26.60 -9.36
C GLY A 21 -26.56 26.07 -8.54
N LEU A 22 -26.38 26.67 -7.36
CA LEU A 22 -25.26 26.41 -6.45
C LEU A 22 -25.80 26.16 -5.05
N ARG A 23 -25.32 25.11 -4.38
CA ARG A 23 -25.59 24.87 -2.96
C ARG A 23 -24.30 25.06 -2.16
N ARG A 24 -24.35 25.75 -1.01
CA ARG A 24 -23.19 25.89 -0.12
C ARG A 24 -22.70 24.50 0.32
N ARG A 25 -21.39 24.26 0.25
CA ARG A 25 -20.78 23.00 0.71
C ARG A 25 -21.08 22.82 2.20
N SER A 26 -21.45 21.60 2.59
CA SER A 26 -21.57 21.24 4.01
C SER A 26 -20.28 21.63 4.75
N GLY A 27 -20.45 22.27 5.90
CA GLY A 27 -19.32 22.71 6.72
C GLY A 27 -18.51 21.55 7.28
N THR A 28 -17.36 21.86 7.85
CA THR A 28 -16.55 20.93 8.63
C THR A 28 -16.97 21.00 10.10
N ARG A 29 -17.08 19.85 10.76
CA ARG A 29 -17.24 19.75 12.23
C ARG A 29 -15.91 19.37 12.84
N PHE A 30 -15.51 20.06 13.90
CA PHE A 30 -14.39 19.61 14.74
C PHE A 30 -14.81 18.34 15.49
N ILE A 31 -14.01 17.29 15.34
CA ILE A 31 -14.23 15.99 16.01
C ILE A 31 -13.38 15.93 17.27
N ALA A 32 -12.06 15.96 17.09
CA ALA A 32 -11.09 15.91 18.17
C ALA A 32 -9.70 16.28 17.65
N GLU A 33 -8.80 16.50 18.59
CA GLU A 33 -7.40 16.81 18.33
C GLU A 33 -6.59 15.54 18.01
N VAL A 34 -5.53 15.71 17.23
CA VAL A 34 -4.51 14.67 16.98
C VAL A 34 -3.64 14.48 18.24
N ALA A 35 -2.65 13.59 18.19
CA ALA A 35 -1.78 13.33 19.35
C ALA A 35 -1.00 14.56 19.81
N ASP A 36 -0.41 15.28 18.87
CA ASP A 36 0.27 16.56 19.08
C ASP A 36 0.03 17.45 17.85
N SER A 37 -0.69 18.56 18.03
CA SER A 37 -1.01 19.50 16.96
C SER A 37 0.19 20.34 16.48
N ASN A 38 1.31 20.34 17.22
CA ASN A 38 2.54 20.99 16.78
C ASN A 38 3.29 20.15 15.73
N GLN A 39 2.91 18.89 15.56
CA GLN A 39 3.57 17.96 14.67
C GLN A 39 2.75 17.70 13.41
N TYR A 40 3.45 17.47 12.31
CA TYR A 40 2.78 17.08 11.07
C TYR A 40 2.01 15.78 11.28
N THR A 41 0.73 15.78 10.90
CA THR A 41 -0.13 14.59 10.98
C THR A 41 -0.63 14.23 9.59
N ARG A 42 -0.55 12.94 9.24
CA ARG A 42 -1.16 12.40 8.04
C ARG A 42 -2.36 11.53 8.37
N LEU A 43 -3.47 11.82 7.70
CA LEU A 43 -4.69 11.03 7.80
C LEU A 43 -4.75 10.01 6.65
N LEU A 44 -5.04 8.75 6.98
CA LEU A 44 -5.27 7.69 6.00
C LEU A 44 -6.62 7.02 6.30
N PRO A 45 -7.47 6.80 5.27
CA PRO A 45 -8.73 6.08 5.47
C PRO A 45 -8.47 4.58 5.63
N PHE A 46 -9.21 3.92 6.50
CA PHE A 46 -9.24 2.46 6.63
C PHE A 46 -10.70 2.01 6.70
N ARG A 47 -11.13 1.13 5.80
CA ARG A 47 -12.53 0.67 5.74
C ARG A 47 -12.63 -0.82 5.98
N PHE A 48 -13.08 -1.23 7.16
CA PHE A 48 -13.30 -2.65 7.44
C PHE A 48 -14.58 -3.16 6.77
N SER A 49 -15.67 -2.40 6.86
CA SER A 49 -16.96 -2.72 6.24
C SER A 49 -17.70 -1.44 5.82
N GLU A 50 -18.94 -1.57 5.32
CA GLU A 50 -19.80 -0.41 5.03
C GLU A 50 -20.18 0.37 6.28
N GLU A 51 -20.26 -0.32 7.42
CA GLU A 51 -20.62 0.26 8.71
C GLU A 51 -19.38 0.70 9.50
N GLN A 52 -18.30 -0.09 9.44
CA GLN A 52 -17.09 0.16 10.22
C GLN A 52 -16.00 0.79 9.36
N SER A 53 -15.79 2.09 9.57
CA SER A 53 -14.76 2.88 8.91
C SER A 53 -13.95 3.69 9.92
N TYR A 54 -12.64 3.74 9.69
CA TYR A 54 -11.69 4.41 10.57
C TYR A 54 -10.88 5.43 9.78
N VAL A 55 -10.47 6.48 10.48
CA VAL A 55 -9.41 7.38 10.04
C VAL A 55 -8.19 7.13 10.91
N LEU A 56 -7.09 6.76 10.25
CA LEU A 56 -5.79 6.54 10.85
C LEU A 56 -5.03 7.87 10.87
N ALA A 57 -4.68 8.38 12.04
CA ALA A 57 -3.94 9.62 12.21
C ALA A 57 -2.50 9.34 12.65
N PHE A 58 -1.58 9.35 11.68
CA PHE A 58 -0.15 9.21 11.92
C PHE A 58 0.43 10.55 12.31
N ASN A 59 0.91 10.66 13.54
CA ASN A 59 1.48 11.88 14.09
C ASN A 59 3.01 11.79 14.11
N GLY A 60 3.70 12.89 13.77
CA GLY A 60 5.15 12.91 13.52
C GLY A 60 6.03 12.41 14.68
N GLY A 61 5.51 12.39 15.91
CA GLY A 61 6.17 11.92 17.13
C GLY A 61 6.06 10.41 17.34
N GLY A 62 5.68 9.65 16.31
CA GLY A 62 5.63 8.19 16.38
C GLY A 62 4.34 7.63 16.97
N THR A 63 3.27 8.42 17.02
CA THR A 63 1.98 8.00 17.59
C THR A 63 0.91 7.88 16.50
N LEU A 64 0.24 6.75 16.45
CA LEU A 64 -0.92 6.50 15.58
C LEU A 64 -2.20 6.50 16.43
N ARG A 65 -3.14 7.41 16.12
CA ARG A 65 -4.49 7.42 16.69
C ARG A 65 -5.54 6.98 15.69
N PHE A 66 -6.66 6.50 16.21
CA PHE A 66 -7.78 5.98 15.43
C PHE A 66 -9.04 6.78 15.71
N PHE A 67 -9.75 7.14 14.65
CA PHE A 67 -11.02 7.86 14.73
C PHE A 67 -12.10 7.04 14.03
N SER A 68 -13.26 6.90 14.65
CA SER A 68 -14.43 6.23 14.08
C SER A 68 -15.68 6.98 14.53
N GLU A 69 -16.77 6.91 13.76
CA GLU A 69 -18.08 7.44 14.15
C GLU A 69 -18.09 8.91 14.66
N ARG A 70 -17.19 9.75 14.13
CA ARG A 70 -17.01 11.16 14.56
C ARG A 70 -16.47 11.31 15.99
N ALA A 71 -15.73 10.34 16.50
CA ALA A 71 -15.03 10.39 17.78
C ALA A 71 -13.64 9.75 17.68
N VAL A 72 -12.81 9.98 18.70
CA VAL A 72 -11.58 9.20 18.91
C VAL A 72 -11.98 7.84 19.44
N VAL A 73 -11.34 6.78 18.94
CA VAL A 73 -11.60 5.41 19.41
C VAL A 73 -10.95 5.24 20.80
N GLY A 74 -11.70 4.68 21.75
CA GLY A 74 -11.24 4.48 23.13
C GLY A 74 -11.01 5.81 23.87
N SER A 75 -10.03 5.84 24.79
CA SER A 75 -9.78 6.99 25.67
C SER A 75 -8.30 7.41 25.78
N PRO A 76 -7.72 8.12 24.80
CA PRO A 76 -7.67 7.79 23.38
C PRO A 76 -6.82 6.54 23.14
N TYR A 77 -7.29 5.61 22.31
CA TYR A 77 -6.49 4.46 21.91
C TYR A 77 -5.41 4.86 20.90
N GLN A 78 -4.18 4.43 21.15
CA GLN A 78 -3.04 4.75 20.31
C GLN A 78 -2.00 3.63 20.28
N ILE A 79 -1.29 3.52 19.16
CA ILE A 79 -0.15 2.62 19.00
C ILE A 79 1.07 3.40 18.50
N SER A 80 2.27 2.82 18.64
CA SER A 80 3.49 3.45 18.15
C SER A 80 3.77 3.11 16.67
N HIS A 81 4.47 4.02 15.98
CA HIS A 81 5.00 3.79 14.64
C HIS A 81 6.40 4.40 14.50
N PRO A 82 7.24 3.91 13.57
CA PRO A 82 8.63 4.37 13.46
C PRO A 82 8.81 5.62 12.57
N TYR A 83 7.81 6.00 11.78
CA TYR A 83 7.95 7.05 10.77
C TYR A 83 8.13 8.43 11.39
N SER A 84 9.11 9.19 10.90
CA SER A 84 9.30 10.59 11.31
C SER A 84 8.31 11.53 10.62
N ALA A 85 8.13 12.73 11.18
CA ALA A 85 7.25 13.78 10.62
C ALA A 85 7.52 14.10 9.13
N GLY A 86 8.79 14.11 8.71
CA GLY A 86 9.18 14.40 7.32
C GLY A 86 8.81 13.29 6.34
N GLU A 87 8.66 12.06 6.83
CA GLU A 87 8.42 10.88 6.02
C GLU A 87 6.94 10.54 5.89
N LEU A 88 6.11 11.03 6.80
CA LEU A 88 4.65 10.82 6.77
C LEU A 88 4.05 11.22 5.42
N LYS A 89 4.51 12.30 4.80
CA LYS A 89 4.03 12.75 3.47
C LYS A 89 4.28 11.72 2.36
N ARG A 90 5.28 10.86 2.52
CA ARG A 90 5.76 9.92 1.50
C ARG A 90 5.29 8.48 1.75
N LEU A 91 4.45 8.25 2.75
CA LEU A 91 3.86 6.92 2.97
C LEU A 91 2.97 6.52 1.78
N SER A 92 3.25 5.36 1.21
CA SER A 92 2.33 4.67 0.32
C SER A 92 1.45 3.76 1.17
N TYR A 93 0.16 3.75 0.89
CA TYR A 93 -0.84 3.04 1.67
C TYR A 93 -1.75 2.26 0.73
N THR A 94 -1.94 0.97 1.04
CA THR A 94 -2.97 0.13 0.42
C THR A 94 -3.62 -0.73 1.49
N GLN A 95 -4.88 -1.08 1.28
CA GLN A 95 -5.68 -1.82 2.24
C GLN A 95 -6.37 -3.00 1.55
N PHE A 96 -6.43 -4.12 2.26
CA PHE A 96 -7.22 -5.28 1.88
C PHE A 96 -7.84 -5.89 3.14
N ASN A 97 -9.18 -5.90 3.20
CA ASN A 97 -9.95 -6.38 4.35
C ASN A 97 -9.51 -5.71 5.67
N ASP A 98 -9.10 -6.51 6.64
CA ASP A 98 -8.66 -6.15 7.99
C ASP A 98 -7.18 -5.75 8.07
N VAL A 99 -6.47 -5.77 6.94
CA VAL A 99 -5.03 -5.51 6.86
C VAL A 99 -4.73 -4.34 5.95
N ALA A 100 -3.88 -3.43 6.42
CA ALA A 100 -3.29 -2.39 5.60
C ALA A 100 -1.77 -2.56 5.49
N TYR A 101 -1.24 -2.31 4.29
CA TYR A 101 0.19 -2.27 4.01
C TYR A 101 0.63 -0.83 3.83
N ILE A 102 1.68 -0.47 4.55
CA ILE A 102 2.26 0.86 4.56
C ILE A 102 3.71 0.74 4.11
N ALA A 103 4.08 1.44 3.06
CA ALA A 103 5.44 1.46 2.56
C ALA A 103 6.03 2.87 2.62
N ASN A 104 7.33 2.94 2.92
CA ASN A 104 8.13 4.14 2.85
C ASN A 104 9.45 3.80 2.16
N LYS A 105 10.11 4.76 1.52
CA LYS A 105 11.43 4.54 0.92
C LYS A 105 12.51 4.16 1.95
N ASN A 106 12.41 4.68 3.17
CA ASN A 106 13.47 4.56 4.19
C ASN A 106 13.23 3.45 5.22
N TYR A 107 12.07 2.78 5.17
CA TYR A 107 11.72 1.73 6.13
C TYR A 107 11.23 0.48 5.40
N ALA A 108 11.44 -0.69 6.03
CA ALA A 108 10.78 -1.90 5.59
C ALA A 108 9.25 -1.69 5.55
N PRO A 109 8.54 -2.23 4.54
CA PRO A 109 7.09 -2.20 4.49
C PRO A 109 6.49 -2.77 5.78
N ARG A 110 5.43 -2.14 6.26
CA ARG A 110 4.75 -2.52 7.51
C ARG A 110 3.33 -2.97 7.25
N ARG A 111 2.92 -3.98 8.01
CA ARG A 111 1.58 -4.54 8.05
C ARG A 111 0.86 -4.00 9.28
N LEU A 112 -0.19 -3.24 9.06
CA LEU A 112 -1.14 -2.80 10.08
C LEU A 112 -2.33 -3.76 10.07
N SER A 113 -2.64 -4.38 11.20
CA SER A 113 -3.75 -5.33 11.32
C SER A 113 -4.72 -4.94 12.40
N ARG A 114 -6.00 -4.96 12.06
CA ARG A 114 -7.12 -4.71 12.97
C ARG A 114 -7.68 -6.04 13.47
N MET A 115 -7.62 -6.28 14.78
CA MET A 115 -8.29 -7.41 15.43
C MET A 115 -9.56 -6.98 16.18
N GLY A 116 -9.76 -5.67 16.35
CA GLY A 116 -10.94 -5.07 16.98
C GLY A 116 -10.83 -3.55 17.00
N ASP A 117 -11.77 -2.86 17.63
CA ASP A 117 -11.79 -1.39 17.64
C ASP A 117 -10.58 -0.80 18.35
N THR A 118 -10.22 -1.37 19.49
CA THR A 118 -9.06 -0.99 20.31
C THR A 118 -7.94 -2.03 20.27
N ASN A 119 -7.91 -2.86 19.23
CA ASN A 119 -6.88 -3.87 19.06
C ASN A 119 -6.29 -3.80 17.65
N TRP A 120 -5.20 -3.04 17.55
CA TRP A 120 -4.44 -2.83 16.33
C TRP A 120 -2.97 -3.17 16.57
N SER A 121 -2.35 -3.75 15.56
CA SER A 121 -0.92 -4.08 15.60
C SER A 121 -0.23 -3.58 14.34
N LEU A 122 0.93 -2.95 14.51
CA LEU A 122 1.79 -2.51 13.42
C LEU A 122 3.10 -3.30 13.49
N SER A 123 3.28 -4.24 12.57
CA SER A 123 4.49 -5.05 12.46
C SER A 123 5.15 -4.84 11.11
N GLU A 124 6.38 -5.32 10.95
CA GLU A 124 7.01 -5.39 9.63
C GLU A 124 6.31 -6.45 8.78
N ALA A 125 6.12 -6.15 7.50
CA ALA A 125 5.51 -7.07 6.56
C ALA A 125 6.56 -8.11 6.15
N VAL A 126 6.31 -9.37 6.48
CA VAL A 126 7.10 -10.49 5.98
C VAL A 126 6.52 -10.88 4.64
N PHE A 127 7.26 -10.64 3.56
CA PHE A 127 6.93 -11.19 2.26
C PHE A 127 7.43 -12.62 2.24
N GLN A 128 6.51 -13.58 2.33
CA GLN A 128 6.87 -14.95 2.01
C GLN A 128 7.10 -15.00 0.51
N ASP A 129 8.34 -15.25 0.11
CA ASP A 129 8.60 -15.72 -1.24
C ASP A 129 7.82 -17.02 -1.40
N GLY A 130 7.06 -17.14 -2.49
CA GLY A 130 5.90 -18.01 -2.59
C GLY A 130 6.14 -19.50 -2.26
N PRO A 131 5.09 -20.33 -2.27
CA PRO A 131 5.22 -21.77 -2.06
C PRO A 131 5.84 -22.41 -3.31
N TYR A 132 7.09 -22.09 -3.61
CA TYR A 132 7.85 -22.87 -4.55
C TYR A 132 8.03 -24.26 -3.95
N MET A 133 7.90 -25.28 -4.78
CA MET A 133 8.41 -26.59 -4.43
C MET A 133 9.91 -26.43 -4.20
N ASP A 134 10.46 -27.11 -3.20
CA ASP A 134 11.90 -27.12 -2.98
C ASP A 134 12.61 -27.40 -4.31
N GLN A 135 13.61 -26.58 -4.62
CA GLN A 135 14.49 -26.90 -5.75
C GLN A 135 15.10 -28.27 -5.44
N ASP A 136 14.93 -29.22 -6.35
CA ASP A 136 15.52 -30.55 -6.21
C ASP A 136 17.05 -30.43 -6.36
N ILE A 137 17.73 -30.13 -5.25
CA ILE A 137 19.18 -29.95 -5.18
C ILE A 137 19.92 -31.30 -5.25
N GLU A 138 19.19 -32.43 -5.22
CA GLU A 138 19.76 -33.78 -5.29
C GLU A 138 19.41 -34.59 -6.53
N SER A 139 18.66 -34.04 -7.49
CA SER A 139 18.52 -34.69 -8.80
C SER A 139 19.70 -34.36 -9.70
N GLY A 140 20.83 -35.05 -9.46
CA GLY A 140 21.94 -35.17 -10.39
C GLY A 140 21.45 -35.79 -11.70
N THR A 141 20.86 -34.99 -12.58
CA THR A 141 20.47 -35.36 -13.94
C THR A 141 21.73 -35.50 -14.78
N THR A 142 22.46 -36.60 -14.54
CA THR A 142 23.57 -37.01 -15.40
C THR A 142 22.97 -37.59 -16.67
N LEU A 143 23.00 -36.80 -17.74
CA LEU A 143 22.88 -37.36 -19.09
C LEU A 143 24.16 -38.15 -19.37
N GLN A 144 24.11 -39.48 -19.31
CA GLN A 144 25.21 -40.33 -19.76
C GLN A 144 25.07 -40.55 -21.28
N PRO A 145 25.88 -39.90 -22.14
CA PRO A 145 25.89 -40.22 -23.55
C PRO A 145 26.36 -41.67 -23.74
N ALA A 146 25.53 -42.49 -24.38
CA ALA A 146 25.75 -43.93 -24.49
C ALA A 146 26.78 -44.33 -25.58
N SER A 147 27.25 -43.38 -26.41
CA SER A 147 28.29 -43.66 -27.40
C SER A 147 29.01 -42.40 -27.88
N THR A 148 30.29 -42.54 -28.19
CA THR A 148 31.03 -41.62 -29.05
C THR A 148 31.00 -42.18 -30.47
N GLY A 149 30.37 -41.47 -31.40
CA GLY A 149 30.54 -41.74 -32.83
C GLY A 149 31.93 -41.27 -33.25
N SER A 150 32.79 -42.19 -33.70
CA SER A 150 34.04 -41.81 -34.36
C SER A 150 33.78 -41.56 -35.85
N ALA A 151 34.20 -40.41 -36.37
CA ALA A 151 34.24 -40.19 -37.81
C ALA A 151 35.42 -41.00 -38.36
N SER A 152 35.16 -42.01 -39.18
CA SER A 152 36.21 -42.70 -39.93
C SER A 152 36.73 -41.78 -41.03
N ILE A 153 38.01 -41.40 -40.94
CA ILE A 153 38.71 -40.75 -42.06
C ILE A 153 38.95 -41.87 -43.08
N ALA A 154 38.24 -41.84 -44.20
CA ALA A 154 38.57 -42.71 -45.33
C ALA A 154 39.98 -42.34 -45.82
N SER A 155 40.92 -43.28 -45.73
CA SER A 155 42.25 -43.11 -46.31
C SER A 155 42.12 -42.99 -47.82
N PHE A 156 42.39 -41.82 -48.39
CA PHE A 156 42.57 -41.70 -49.84
C PHE A 156 43.92 -42.32 -50.21
N ASN A 157 43.90 -43.47 -50.88
CA ASN A 157 45.12 -44.05 -51.43
C ASN A 157 45.49 -43.27 -52.69
N SER A 158 46.58 -42.50 -52.63
CA SER A 158 47.19 -41.91 -53.82
C SER A 158 47.94 -43.01 -54.56
N ASN A 159 47.35 -43.55 -55.62
CA ASN A 159 48.11 -44.36 -56.57
C ASN A 159 48.91 -43.41 -57.46
N ASN A 160 50.20 -43.27 -57.17
CA ASN A 160 51.16 -42.70 -58.11
C ASN A 160 51.89 -43.87 -58.79
N GLY A 161 51.49 -44.17 -60.01
CA GLY A 161 52.03 -45.23 -60.86
C GLY A 161 51.37 -45.17 -62.24
#